data_AF-A0A2L0ENC0-F1
#
_entry.id   AF-A0A2L0ENC0-F1
#
_cell.length_a   1.000
_cell.length_b   1.000
_cell.length_c   1.000
_cell.angle_alpha   90.00
_cell.angle_beta   90.00
_cell.angle_gamma   90.00
#
_symmetry.space_group_name_H-M   'P 1'
#
loop_
_entity.id
_entity.type
_entity.pdbx_description
1 polymer ?
#
loop_
_entity_poly.entity_id
_entity_poly.type
_entity_poly.pdbx_seq_one_letter_code
_entity_poly.pdbx_strand_id
1 'polypeptide(L)' 'MGALPGARCPICRKSAGPRPDNPAFPFCSPQCKLVDLGHWLEGSYRVPGPPVSSTGDAEGLEPRGRTDWPDGNTQEEDE' A
#
# COMPACT_ATOMS: atom_id res chain seq x y z
N MET A 1 9.87 -1.15 -35.36
CA MET A 1 9.75 -0.16 -34.28
C MET A 1 8.30 -0.14 -33.83
N GLY A 2 7.94 -0.98 -32.85
CA GLY A 2 6.61 -0.98 -32.25
C GLY A 2 6.63 -0.11 -31.01
N ALA A 3 5.87 0.99 -30.98
CA ALA A 3 5.67 1.75 -29.77
C ALA A 3 4.99 0.86 -28.74
N LEU A 4 5.63 0.65 -27.57
CA LEU A 4 5.00 -0.01 -26.44
C LEU A 4 3.64 0.68 -26.19
N PRO A 5 2.54 -0.07 -26.00
CA PRO A 5 1.24 0.53 -25.78
C PRO A 5 1.33 1.53 -24.63
N GLY A 6 1.11 2.82 -24.93
CA GLY A 6 1.21 3.88 -23.94
C GLY A 6 0.26 3.61 -22.77
N ALA A 7 0.69 3.91 -21.55
CA ALA A 7 -0.13 3.74 -20.37
C ALA A 7 -1.47 4.48 -20.54
N ARG A 8 -2.58 3.81 -20.20
CA ARG A 8 -3.91 4.44 -20.20
C ARG A 8 -4.12 5.15 -18.87
N CYS A 9 -4.66 6.36 -18.93
CA CYS A 9 -5.07 7.11 -17.74
C CYS A 9 -6.08 6.28 -16.94
N PRO A 10 -5.84 6.03 -15.63
CA PRO A 10 -6.74 5.20 -14.82
C PRO A 10 -8.10 5.87 -14.58
N ILE A 11 -8.17 7.19 -14.69
CA ILE A 11 -9.40 7.98 -14.44
C ILE A 11 -10.32 8.04 -15.67
N CYS A 12 -9.78 8.32 -16.85
CA CYS A 12 -10.60 8.56 -18.06
C CYS A 12 -10.26 7.69 -19.26
N ARG A 13 -9.31 6.75 -19.12
CA ARG A 13 -8.89 5.76 -20.14
C ARG A 13 -8.26 6.30 -21.42
N LYS A 14 -8.10 7.62 -21.55
CA LYS A 14 -7.31 8.26 -22.62
C LYS A 14 -5.82 7.88 -22.50
N SER A 15 -5.07 8.02 -23.59
CA SER A 15 -3.61 7.83 -23.57
C SER A 15 -2.97 8.83 -22.60
N ALA A 16 -2.09 8.35 -21.71
CA ALA A 16 -1.27 9.22 -20.86
C ALA A 16 -0.05 9.79 -21.61
N GLY A 17 0.26 9.30 -22.81
CA GLY A 17 1.50 9.65 -23.50
C GLY A 17 2.76 9.14 -22.78
N PRO A 18 3.95 9.45 -23.31
CA PRO A 18 5.23 9.06 -22.73
C PRO A 18 5.52 9.80 -21.42
N ARG A 19 6.12 9.11 -20.45
CA ARG A 19 6.52 9.72 -19.15
C ARG A 19 7.46 10.94 -19.28
N PRO A 20 8.46 10.97 -20.19
CA PRO A 20 9.33 12.14 -20.34
C PRO A 20 8.59 13.41 -20.75
N ASP A 21 7.52 13.28 -21.53
CA ASP A 21 6.77 14.39 -22.12
C ASP A 21 5.52 14.76 -21.31
N ASN A 22 5.16 13.94 -20.32
CA ASN A 22 3.96 14.13 -19.50
C ASN A 22 4.30 14.20 -18.00
N PRO A 23 4.32 15.41 -17.40
CA PRO A 23 4.58 15.58 -15.97
C PRO A 23 3.44 15.06 -15.07
N ALA A 24 2.25 14.82 -15.63
CA ALA A 24 1.12 14.23 -14.92
C ALA A 24 1.07 12.69 -15.04
N PHE A 25 2.03 12.04 -15.71
CA PHE A 25 2.07 10.59 -15.83
C PHE A 25 1.97 9.91 -14.45
N PRO A 26 1.11 8.88 -14.25
CA PRO A 26 0.42 8.06 -15.26
C PRO A 26 -0.95 8.58 -15.73
N PHE A 27 -1.33 9.81 -15.35
CA PHE A 27 -2.59 10.43 -15.77
C PHE A 27 -2.42 11.21 -17.08
N CYS A 28 -3.49 11.38 -17.86
CA CYS A 28 -3.42 12.16 -19.10
C CYS A 28 -3.38 13.68 -18.88
N SER A 29 -3.68 14.17 -17.67
CA SER A 29 -3.69 15.60 -17.36
C SER A 29 -3.63 15.88 -15.84
N PRO A 30 -3.24 17.09 -15.42
CA PRO A 30 -3.31 17.51 -14.01
C PRO A 30 -4.71 17.37 -13.40
N GLN A 31 -5.77 17.62 -14.19
CA GLN A 31 -7.14 17.45 -13.73
C GLN A 31 -7.44 15.99 -13.34
N CYS A 32 -7.01 15.01 -14.14
CA CYS A 32 -7.20 13.60 -13.78
C CYS A 32 -6.41 13.21 -12.52
N LYS A 33 -5.22 13.78 -12.31
CA LYS A 33 -4.45 13.59 -11.06
C LYS A 33 -5.22 14.09 -9.83
N LEU A 34 -5.86 15.25 -9.94
CA LEU A 34 -6.67 15.81 -8.84
C LEU A 34 -7.94 15.01 -8.57
N VAL A 35 -8.59 14.49 -9.61
CA VAL A 35 -9.75 13.59 -9.44
C VAL A 35 -9.36 12.31 -8.70
N ASP A 36 -8.23 11.70 -9.08
CA ASP A 36 -7.70 10.52 -8.38
C ASP A 36 -7.45 10.83 -6.90
N LEU A 37 -6.80 11.96 -6.59
CA LEU A 37 -6.60 12.41 -5.22
C LEU A 37 -7.94 12.60 -4.48
N GLY A 38 -8.97 13.14 -5.15
CA GLY A 38 -10.31 13.23 -4.59
C GLY A 38 -10.89 11.88 -4.21
N HIS A 39 -10.74 10.85 -5.06
CA HIS A 39 -11.18 9.49 -4.73
C HIS A 39 -10.44 8.91 -3.52
N TRP A 40 -9.14 9.21 -3.35
CA TRP A 40 -8.39 8.82 -2.16
C TRP A 40 -8.95 9.48 -0.90
N LEU A 41 -9.14 10.79 -0.94
CA LEU A 41 -9.63 11.56 0.21
C LEU A 41 -11.06 11.18 0.62
N GLU A 42 -11.90 10.83 -0.35
CA GLU A 42 -13.27 10.34 -0.11
C GLU A 42 -13.31 8.88 0.39
N GLY A 43 -12.16 8.18 0.44
CA GLY A 43 -12.15 6.75 0.75
C GLY A 43 -12.82 5.88 -0.32
N SER A 44 -12.90 6.38 -1.57
CA SER A 44 -13.42 5.63 -2.70
C SER A 44 -12.49 4.50 -3.15
N TYR A 45 -11.24 4.48 -2.73
CA TYR A 45 -10.39 3.31 -2.94
C TYR A 45 -10.48 2.40 -1.71
N ARG A 46 -11.21 1.29 -1.84
CA ARG A 46 -11.37 0.27 -0.79
C ARG A 46 -11.10 -1.12 -1.34
N VAL A 47 -10.40 -1.92 -0.54
CA VAL A 47 -10.20 -3.34 -0.79
C VAL A 47 -11.30 -4.10 -0.06
N PRO A 48 -12.15 -4.87 -0.75
CA PRO A 48 -13.16 -5.68 -0.07
C PRO A 48 -12.47 -6.72 0.82
N GLY A 49 -12.89 -6.79 2.08
CA GLY A 49 -12.43 -7.78 3.05
C GLY A 49 -13.58 -8.67 3.52
N PRO A 50 -13.27 -9.80 4.20
CA PRO A 50 -14.28 -10.56 4.91
C PRO A 50 -15.02 -9.66 5.92
N PRO A 51 -16.28 -9.96 6.25
CA PRO A 51 -17.01 -9.19 7.25
C PRO A 51 -16.23 -9.20 8.58
N VAL A 52 -16.08 -8.02 9.17
CA VAL A 52 -15.62 -7.89 10.55
C VAL A 52 -16.67 -8.56 11.44
N SER A 53 -16.29 -9.62 12.16
CA SER A 53 -17.14 -10.26 13.16
C SER A 53 -17.30 -9.32 14.36
N SER A 54 -18.52 -8.89 14.64
CA SER A 54 -18.82 -7.90 15.70
C SER A 54 -18.85 -8.47 17.12
N THR A 55 -18.11 -9.54 17.43
CA THR A 55 -18.14 -10.18 18.75
C THR A 55 -16.78 -10.76 19.12
N GLY A 56 -16.18 -10.25 20.21
CA GLY A 56 -15.05 -10.87 20.91
C GLY A 56 -13.95 -9.91 21.37
N ASP A 57 -14.28 -9.04 22.32
CA ASP A 57 -13.44 -8.55 23.43
C ASP A 57 -12.07 -7.88 23.16
N ALA A 58 -11.92 -6.71 23.77
CA ALA A 58 -10.63 -6.10 24.11
C ALA A 58 -9.88 -6.90 25.21
N GLU A 59 -9.85 -8.23 25.11
CA GLU A 59 -9.21 -9.16 26.05
C GLU A 59 -8.29 -10.12 25.28
N GLY A 60 -7.51 -9.57 24.33
CA GLY A 60 -6.59 -10.35 23.50
C GLY A 60 -5.31 -9.62 23.13
N LEU A 61 -5.07 -8.43 23.67
CA LEU A 61 -3.72 -7.91 23.76
C LEU A 61 -3.05 -8.59 24.96
N GLU A 62 -2.78 -9.89 24.84
CA GLU A 62 -1.61 -10.43 25.54
C GLU A 62 -0.46 -9.47 25.18
N PRO A 63 0.14 -8.75 26.14
CA PRO A 63 1.29 -7.92 25.84
C PRO A 63 2.30 -8.87 25.23
N ARG A 64 2.54 -8.71 23.91
CA ARG A 64 3.37 -9.63 23.10
C ARG A 64 4.47 -10.11 23.99
N GLY A 65 4.35 -11.36 24.43
CA GLY A 65 5.26 -11.96 25.37
C GLY A 65 6.64 -11.56 24.89
N ARG A 66 7.37 -10.85 25.76
CA ARG A 66 8.80 -10.67 25.67
C ARG A 66 9.32 -12.03 25.25
N THR A 67 9.59 -12.19 23.96
CA THR A 67 10.32 -13.34 23.48
C THR A 67 11.59 -13.24 24.27
N ASP A 68 11.82 -14.29 25.06
CA ASP A 68 13.13 -14.64 25.54
C ASP A 68 14.09 -14.39 24.39
N TRP A 69 14.82 -13.28 24.50
CA TRP A 69 16.05 -13.17 23.77
C TRP A 69 16.91 -14.26 24.42
N PRO A 70 17.41 -15.26 23.69
CA PRO A 70 18.38 -16.16 24.28
C PRO A 70 19.54 -15.25 24.69
N ASP A 71 19.76 -15.10 26.00
CA ASP A 71 20.94 -14.45 26.54
C ASP A 71 22.14 -15.26 26.05
N GLY A 72 22.65 -14.88 24.89
CA GLY A 72 23.92 -15.32 24.39
C GLY A 72 24.99 -14.68 25.26
N ASN A 73 25.29 -15.30 26.40
CA ASN A 73 26.63 -15.66 26.87
C ASN A 73 26.68 -15.83 28.40
N THR A 74 26.72 -17.07 28.87
CA THR A 74 27.56 -17.50 29.99
C THR A 74 27.68 -19.03 29.90
N GLN A 75 28.82 -19.50 29.41
CA GLN A 75 29.34 -20.80 29.82
C GLN A 75 30.67 -20.49 30.52
N GLU A 76 30.58 -20.56 31.84
CA GLU A 76 31.68 -20.83 32.73
C GLU A 76 32.21 -22.23 32.36
N GLU A 77 33.42 -22.29 31.83
CA GLU A 77 34.17 -23.53 31.69
C GLU A 77 35.32 -23.45 32.71
N ASP A 78 35.03 -23.86 33.94
CA ASP A 78 36.04 -24.23 34.92
C ASP A 78 36.53 -25.65 34.60
N GLU A 79 37.75 -25.78 34.08
CA GLU A 79 38.75 -26.80 34.48
C GLU A 79 40.19 -26.42 34.08
#